data_AF-A0A0S2HZH2-F1
#
_entry.id   AF-A0A0S2HZH2-F1
#
_cell.length_a   1.000
_cell.length_b   1.000
_cell.length_c   1.000
_cell.angle_alpha   90.00
_cell.angle_beta   90.00
_cell.angle_gamma   90.00
#
_symmetry.space_group_name_H-M   'P 1'
#
loop_
_entity.id
_entity.type
_entity.pdbx_description
1 polymer ?
#
loop_
_entity_poly.entity_id
_entity_poly.type
_entity_poly.pdbx_seq_one_letter_code
_entity_poly.pdbx_strand_id
1 'polypeptide(L)'
;MKKYIFCFSLIIATIAGTANDTLRVKSNIDEATFLLEGALIKSNVKISIPRGESVLVIEHLPQSIDPTSIRIKTPKSIRVASVEPGINPNTLPPNALDDIRAKRKTIQQKRQKLNNKLKALGEEMTLLKTNYNVKGQETLSKDKLKIIADFYRERMQEIHNTELDVQYTLHDLNKQLTALDDSIEMRQMRKEPFAEITVNINASKYTNATLQVTSYIPNAGWHAAYELLIPSTTEPMKLIHKAVVKQNTSKAWKNVKASVSNTNPTLTNEKPNMRVWYTNQPKPSYGSGKRVIQQMKKTGSIRGRVFDNSSGAIPYANVVLMQNGNQVTGSVTNASGNFKIEHVKPGYYNIKASSVGYQPTSTSRFRVNAGQTSNINLRMQAAVAQLDEIVVAAVEEERPRMRKKTSSKTAPAATTGGTQPKYEITSSSAQGVNTLQQSNRIEYKFDKPYNIPAHNQEKQIELQTTAIPAEFKYYALPDFADAAFLIAKIPGWEKIKLLEGEAAIFFENTWVGSTWLTPKKTTDTLKLSIARDPSIVIKKELIKHEIKRNLLGKNKSETYDYEITVKNTKAYPIEITIEDQIPVSNIKDKSVEINEKSGAKHIEEKGFLYWNVKLGKGESEQLTLSYTIEK
;
A
#
# COMPACT_ATOMS: atom_id res chain seq x y z
N MET A 1 -86.23 35.35 44.90
CA MET A 1 -84.85 35.17 45.40
C MET A 1 -84.09 34.23 44.48
N LYS A 2 -83.14 34.75 43.71
CA LYS A 2 -82.35 34.03 42.70
C LYS A 2 -81.26 33.19 43.40
N LYS A 3 -81.18 31.89 43.12
CA LYS A 3 -80.07 31.02 43.55
C LYS A 3 -79.04 30.97 42.43
N TYR A 4 -77.84 31.48 42.71
CA TYR A 4 -76.68 31.38 41.82
C TYR A 4 -76.01 30.01 42.03
N ILE A 5 -75.89 29.23 40.96
CA ILE A 5 -75.07 28.02 40.91
C ILE A 5 -73.72 28.43 40.31
N PHE A 6 -72.66 28.30 41.11
CA PHE A 6 -71.29 28.60 40.73
C PHE A 6 -70.69 27.34 40.07
N CYS A 7 -70.59 27.31 38.73
CA CYS A 7 -69.88 26.25 38.02
C CYS A 7 -68.37 26.53 38.03
N PHE A 8 -67.63 25.71 38.78
CA PHE A 8 -66.17 25.67 38.77
C PHE A 8 -65.69 24.98 37.48
N SER A 9 -65.22 25.74 36.48
CA SER A 9 -64.56 25.17 35.30
C SER A 9 -63.11 24.80 35.67
N LEU A 10 -62.83 23.50 35.79
CA LEU A 10 -61.49 22.96 35.92
C LEU A 10 -60.75 23.13 34.60
N ILE A 11 -59.93 24.19 34.48
CA ILE A 11 -58.99 24.38 33.36
C ILE A 11 -57.84 23.40 33.60
N ILE A 12 -57.91 22.22 32.97
CA ILE A 12 -56.76 21.33 32.82
C ILE A 12 -55.86 21.98 31.76
N ALA A 13 -54.85 22.72 32.21
CA ALA A 13 -53.75 23.14 31.36
C ALA A 13 -52.92 21.89 31.02
N THR A 14 -53.22 21.25 29.88
CA THR A 14 -52.30 20.31 29.25
C THR A 14 -51.07 21.10 28.82
N ILE A 15 -50.03 21.08 29.65
CA ILE A 15 -48.67 21.36 29.20
C ILE A 15 -48.31 20.19 28.29
N ALA A 16 -48.64 20.32 27.00
CA ALA A 16 -48.08 19.48 25.96
C ALA A 16 -46.59 19.85 25.88
N GLY A 17 -45.77 19.15 26.66
CA GLY A 17 -44.34 19.13 26.41
C GLY A 17 -44.15 18.61 24.99
N THR A 18 -43.71 19.47 24.07
CA THR A 18 -43.27 19.04 22.75
C THR A 18 -42.02 18.19 22.98
N ALA A 19 -42.21 16.87 23.09
CA ALA A 19 -41.09 15.96 22.96
C ALA A 19 -40.50 16.21 21.56
N ASN A 20 -39.30 16.79 21.51
CA ASN A 20 -38.57 16.89 20.25
C ASN A 20 -38.33 15.46 19.77
N ASP A 21 -39.04 15.06 18.71
CA ASP A 21 -38.89 13.72 18.15
C ASP A 21 -37.41 13.51 17.76
N THR A 22 -36.79 12.54 18.44
CA THR A 22 -35.41 12.13 18.12
C THR A 22 -35.46 11.09 17.02
N LEU A 23 -35.05 11.48 15.83
CA LEU A 23 -35.01 10.64 14.65
C LEU A 23 -33.60 10.05 14.49
N ARG A 24 -33.46 8.74 14.62
CA ARG A 24 -32.18 8.03 14.43
C ARG A 24 -32.11 7.40 13.05
N VAL A 25 -31.01 7.62 12.34
CA VAL A 25 -30.81 7.09 10.99
C VAL A 25 -29.39 6.59 10.80
N LYS A 26 -29.24 5.41 10.19
CA LYS A 26 -27.94 4.83 9.87
C LYS A 26 -27.40 5.43 8.59
N SER A 27 -26.14 5.81 8.60
CA SER A 27 -25.44 6.33 7.43
C SER A 27 -24.60 5.26 6.74
N ASN A 28 -24.49 5.36 5.42
CA ASN A 28 -23.51 4.65 4.61
C ASN A 28 -22.66 5.67 3.83
N ILE A 29 -21.48 5.25 3.37
CA ILE A 29 -20.65 6.06 2.48
C ILE A 29 -21.12 5.78 1.05
N ASP A 30 -21.71 6.78 0.40
CA ASP A 30 -22.21 6.65 -0.97
C ASP A 30 -21.19 7.13 -2.01
N GLU A 31 -20.47 8.21 -1.68
CA GLU A 31 -19.40 8.76 -2.53
C GLU A 31 -18.12 8.96 -1.72
N ALA A 32 -16.97 8.78 -2.38
CA ALA A 32 -15.66 9.10 -1.82
C ALA A 32 -14.77 9.78 -2.87
N THR A 33 -14.20 10.92 -2.51
CA THR A 33 -13.12 11.56 -3.26
C THR A 33 -11.84 11.40 -2.46
N PHE A 34 -10.96 10.51 -2.91
CA PHE A 34 -9.64 10.34 -2.33
C PHE A 34 -8.73 11.48 -2.79
N LEU A 35 -8.00 12.03 -1.84
CA LEU A 35 -7.05 13.12 -1.97
C LEU A 35 -5.66 12.58 -1.59
N LEU A 36 -4.62 13.38 -1.77
CA LEU A 36 -3.25 12.94 -1.45
C LEU A 36 -3.02 12.79 0.07
N GLU A 37 -3.75 13.54 0.89
CA GLU A 37 -3.61 13.55 2.36
C GLU A 37 -4.89 13.14 3.12
N GLY A 38 -5.94 12.72 2.41
CA GLY A 38 -7.25 12.50 3.00
C GLY A 38 -8.28 11.93 2.02
N ALA A 39 -9.49 11.68 2.48
CA ALA A 39 -10.64 11.46 1.61
C ALA A 39 -11.82 12.31 2.07
N LEU A 40 -12.56 12.87 1.12
CA LEU A 40 -13.89 13.43 1.38
C LEU A 40 -14.92 12.34 1.14
N ILE A 41 -15.69 11.99 2.16
CA ILE A 41 -16.81 11.08 2.05
C ILE A 41 -18.12 11.85 2.00
N LYS A 42 -19.10 11.32 1.26
CA LYS A 42 -20.47 11.80 1.28
C LYS A 42 -21.44 10.68 1.60
N SER A 43 -22.40 11.02 2.44
CA SER A 43 -23.50 10.16 2.84
C SER A 43 -24.82 10.86 2.56
N ASN A 44 -25.69 10.20 1.80
CA ASN A 44 -27.02 10.67 1.44
C ASN A 44 -28.04 9.97 2.34
N VAL A 45 -28.44 10.67 3.38
CA VAL A 45 -29.33 10.18 4.43
C VAL A 45 -30.77 10.51 4.05
N LYS A 46 -31.57 9.48 3.76
CA LYS A 46 -33.01 9.63 3.47
C LYS A 46 -33.81 9.57 4.76
N ILE A 47 -34.69 10.54 4.98
CA ILE A 47 -35.47 10.65 6.21
C ILE A 47 -36.78 11.40 6.02
N SER A 48 -37.78 11.03 6.82
CA SER A 48 -39.05 11.73 6.97
C SER A 48 -39.01 12.60 8.22
N ILE A 49 -39.16 13.91 8.04
CA ILE A 49 -39.07 14.90 9.12
C ILE A 49 -40.46 15.50 9.36
N PRO A 50 -41.01 15.43 10.58
CA PRO A 50 -42.28 16.06 10.92
C PRO A 50 -42.18 17.58 10.85
N ARG A 51 -43.32 18.26 10.80
CA ARG A 51 -43.35 19.73 10.90
C ARG A 51 -42.89 20.14 12.31
N GLY A 52 -42.04 21.16 12.39
CA GLY A 52 -41.52 21.70 13.65
C GLY A 52 -40.08 21.30 13.91
N GLU A 53 -39.69 21.32 15.19
CA GLU A 53 -38.34 20.96 15.62
C GLU A 53 -38.16 19.45 15.73
N SER A 54 -36.98 18.96 15.35
CA SER A 54 -36.62 17.56 15.51
C SER A 54 -35.12 17.44 15.76
N VAL A 55 -34.73 16.39 16.49
CA VAL A 55 -33.32 16.06 16.71
C VAL A 55 -32.98 14.88 15.80
N LEU A 56 -32.12 15.09 14.82
CA LEU A 56 -31.67 14.04 13.93
C LEU A 56 -30.32 13.49 14.40
N VAL A 57 -30.23 12.20 14.68
CA VAL A 57 -28.97 11.52 15.01
C VAL A 57 -28.57 10.60 13.86
N ILE A 58 -27.45 10.93 13.22
CA ILE A 58 -26.87 10.18 12.10
C ILE A 58 -25.80 9.24 12.66
N GLU A 59 -26.04 7.94 12.58
CA GLU A 59 -25.23 6.90 13.23
C GLU A 59 -24.32 6.13 12.24
N HIS A 60 -23.34 5.42 12.80
CA HIS A 60 -22.41 4.54 12.09
C HIS A 60 -21.48 5.22 11.06
N LEU A 61 -21.15 6.49 11.27
CA LEU A 61 -20.09 7.15 10.51
C LEU A 61 -18.70 6.63 10.97
N PRO A 62 -17.68 6.68 10.11
CA PRO A 62 -16.32 6.32 10.52
C PRO A 62 -15.86 7.17 11.71
N GLN A 63 -15.31 6.52 12.75
CA GLN A 63 -14.83 7.22 13.95
C GLN A 63 -13.75 8.28 13.63
N SER A 64 -12.99 8.08 12.56
CA SER A 64 -11.86 8.93 12.18
C SER A 64 -12.23 10.18 11.38
N ILE A 65 -13.51 10.50 11.22
CA ILE A 65 -13.91 11.76 10.56
C ILE A 65 -13.37 12.96 11.33
N ASP A 66 -12.95 14.00 10.62
CA ASP A 66 -12.59 15.29 11.21
C ASP A 66 -13.88 16.05 11.58
N PRO A 67 -14.14 16.31 12.88
CA PRO A 67 -15.36 16.98 13.32
C PRO A 67 -15.55 18.37 12.70
N THR A 68 -14.46 19.08 12.41
CA THR A 68 -14.49 20.45 11.86
C THR A 68 -14.80 20.49 10.37
N SER A 69 -14.73 19.33 9.71
CA SER A 69 -14.97 19.19 8.26
C SER A 69 -16.42 18.90 7.90
N ILE A 70 -17.28 18.64 8.91
CA ILE A 70 -18.65 18.20 8.71
C ILE A 70 -19.46 19.31 8.05
N ARG A 71 -20.06 19.00 6.90
CA ARG A 71 -20.98 19.88 6.19
C ARG A 71 -22.27 19.14 5.91
N ILE A 72 -23.40 19.77 6.21
CA ILE A 72 -24.73 19.20 5.96
C ILE A 72 -25.44 20.06 4.94
N LYS A 73 -25.82 19.45 3.83
CA LYS A 73 -26.66 20.07 2.81
C LYS A 73 -28.08 19.56 2.97
N THR A 74 -29.02 20.48 3.20
CA THR A 74 -30.45 20.19 3.33
C THR A 74 -31.25 20.82 2.18
N PRO A 75 -32.45 20.30 1.86
CA PRO A 75 -33.42 21.01 1.04
C PRO A 75 -33.85 22.34 1.67
N LYS A 76 -34.31 23.30 0.85
CA LYS A 76 -34.73 24.64 1.31
C LYS A 76 -35.85 24.64 2.37
N SER A 77 -36.63 23.56 2.48
CA SER A 77 -37.72 23.44 3.46
C SER A 77 -37.27 23.14 4.89
N ILE A 78 -35.98 22.80 5.08
CA ILE A 78 -35.39 22.38 6.36
C ILE A 78 -34.26 23.33 6.74
N ARG A 79 -34.41 23.96 7.91
CA ARG A 79 -33.36 24.79 8.52
C ARG A 79 -32.56 23.96 9.52
N VAL A 80 -31.23 24.03 9.44
CA VAL A 80 -30.32 23.45 10.43
C VAL A 80 -30.05 24.49 11.52
N ALA A 81 -30.28 24.14 12.77
CA ALA A 81 -30.04 25.00 13.93
C ALA A 81 -28.65 24.75 14.54
N SER A 82 -28.27 23.49 14.78
CA SER A 82 -26.93 23.11 15.23
C SER A 82 -26.49 21.76 14.64
N VAL A 83 -25.17 21.54 14.64
CA VAL A 83 -24.53 20.28 14.25
C VAL A 83 -23.48 19.95 15.30
N GLU A 84 -23.68 18.82 15.98
CA GLU A 84 -22.89 18.40 17.12
C GLU A 84 -22.30 17.00 16.84
N PRO A 85 -21.01 16.91 16.52
CA PRO A 85 -20.34 15.62 16.35
C PRO A 85 -20.12 14.93 17.70
N GLY A 86 -20.33 13.61 17.73
CA GLY A 86 -20.14 12.76 18.89
C GLY A 86 -19.47 11.43 18.54
N ILE A 87 -19.05 10.71 19.57
CA ILE A 87 -18.56 9.34 19.44
C ILE A 87 -19.48 8.44 20.24
N ASN A 88 -20.09 7.48 19.55
CA ASN A 88 -20.86 6.45 20.19
C ASN A 88 -19.93 5.27 20.51
N PRO A 89 -19.80 4.84 21.78
CA PRO A 89 -18.97 3.70 22.15
C PRO A 89 -19.55 2.37 21.67
N ASN A 90 -20.76 2.39 21.09
CA ASN A 90 -21.49 1.23 20.59
C ASN A 90 -21.75 0.20 21.70
N THR A 91 -21.94 0.67 22.94
CA THR A 91 -22.26 -0.21 24.07
C THR A 91 -23.65 -0.79 23.90
N LEU A 92 -23.83 -2.04 24.37
CA LEU A 92 -25.16 -2.63 24.46
C LEU A 92 -26.00 -1.86 25.48
N PRO A 93 -27.30 -1.64 25.21
CA PRO A 93 -28.23 -1.20 26.24
C PRO A 93 -28.15 -2.14 27.47
N PRO A 94 -28.35 -1.62 28.69
CA PRO A 94 -28.26 -2.42 29.91
C PRO A 94 -29.11 -3.70 29.89
N ASN A 95 -30.27 -3.65 29.22
CA ASN A 95 -31.25 -4.73 29.12
C ASN A 95 -31.09 -5.65 27.90
N ALA A 96 -30.13 -5.39 27.00
CA ALA A 96 -30.04 -6.10 25.72
C ALA A 96 -29.63 -7.59 25.84
N LEU A 97 -29.23 -8.03 27.04
CA LEU A 97 -28.84 -9.41 27.33
C LEU A 97 -29.80 -10.11 28.31
N ASP A 98 -30.86 -9.43 28.76
CA ASP A 98 -31.73 -9.92 29.84
C ASP A 98 -32.42 -11.24 29.45
N ASP A 99 -32.97 -11.33 28.25
CA ASP A 99 -33.62 -12.55 27.74
C ASP A 99 -32.67 -13.75 27.70
N ILE A 100 -31.42 -13.53 27.28
CA ILE A 100 -30.41 -14.60 27.18
C ILE A 100 -29.93 -15.01 28.57
N ARG A 101 -29.72 -14.04 29.46
CA ARG A 101 -29.38 -14.29 30.87
C ARG A 101 -30.50 -15.04 31.60
N ALA A 102 -31.76 -14.71 31.32
CA ALA A 102 -32.92 -15.41 31.86
C ALA A 102 -32.96 -16.87 31.41
N LYS A 103 -32.81 -17.14 30.10
CA LYS A 103 -32.74 -18.50 29.55
C LYS A 103 -31.59 -19.32 30.14
N ARG A 104 -30.40 -18.71 30.25
CA ARG A 104 -29.23 -19.32 30.88
C ARG A 104 -29.53 -19.72 32.33
N LYS A 105 -30.13 -18.82 33.11
CA LYS A 105 -30.52 -19.07 34.50
C LYS A 105 -31.51 -20.25 34.61
N THR A 106 -32.50 -20.32 33.73
CA THR A 106 -33.45 -21.45 33.69
C THR A 106 -32.76 -22.79 33.42
N ILE A 107 -31.82 -22.83 32.47
CA ILE A 107 -31.07 -24.06 32.16
C ILE A 107 -30.15 -24.46 33.32
N GLN A 108 -29.48 -23.50 33.98
CA GLN A 108 -28.68 -23.77 35.17
C GLN A 108 -29.50 -24.39 36.30
N GLN A 109 -30.73 -23.91 36.52
CA GLN A 109 -31.64 -24.49 37.50
C GLN A 109 -32.04 -25.94 37.15
N LYS A 110 -32.33 -26.22 35.87
CA LYS A 110 -32.61 -27.60 35.41
C LYS A 110 -31.41 -28.52 35.63
N ARG A 111 -30.21 -28.06 35.28
CA ARG A 111 -28.95 -28.79 35.48
C ARG A 111 -28.72 -29.11 36.97
N GLN A 112 -28.95 -28.15 37.85
CA GLN A 112 -28.80 -28.35 39.29
C GLN A 112 -29.78 -29.42 39.82
N LYS A 113 -31.04 -29.41 39.38
CA LYS A 113 -32.02 -30.45 39.76
C LYS A 113 -31.58 -31.84 39.32
N LEU A 114 -31.04 -31.97 38.11
CA LEU A 114 -30.54 -33.24 37.59
C LEU A 114 -29.28 -33.73 38.32
N ASN A 115 -28.36 -32.84 38.69
CA ASN A 115 -27.22 -33.19 39.54
C ASN A 115 -27.65 -33.69 40.93
N ASN A 116 -28.66 -33.04 41.53
CA ASN A 116 -29.22 -33.51 42.79
C ASN A 116 -29.86 -34.91 42.63
N LYS A 117 -30.55 -35.16 41.51
CA LYS A 117 -31.12 -36.48 41.19
C LYS A 117 -30.01 -37.54 41.03
N LEU A 118 -28.93 -37.22 40.32
CA LEU A 118 -27.79 -38.12 40.14
C LEU A 118 -27.14 -38.45 41.49
N LYS A 119 -27.00 -37.46 42.38
CA LYS A 119 -26.48 -37.68 43.74
C LYS A 119 -27.39 -38.63 44.55
N ALA A 120 -28.71 -38.41 44.51
CA ALA A 120 -29.65 -39.27 45.21
C ALA A 120 -29.65 -40.72 44.69
N LEU A 121 -29.56 -40.90 43.36
CA LEU A 121 -29.42 -42.23 42.74
C LEU A 121 -28.12 -42.92 43.15
N GLY A 122 -27.02 -42.17 43.23
CA GLY A 122 -25.74 -42.68 43.73
C GLY A 122 -25.80 -43.13 45.20
N GLU A 123 -26.46 -42.35 46.06
CA GLU A 123 -26.69 -42.72 47.46
C GLU A 123 -27.56 -43.98 47.59
N GLU A 124 -28.63 -44.09 46.79
CA GLU A 124 -29.47 -45.29 46.72
C GLU A 124 -28.68 -46.52 46.28
N MET A 125 -27.88 -46.39 45.21
CA MET A 125 -27.00 -47.46 44.72
C MET A 125 -26.00 -47.92 45.79
N THR A 126 -25.43 -46.99 46.56
CA THR A 126 -24.55 -47.33 47.69
C THR A 126 -25.28 -48.14 48.76
N LEU A 127 -26.48 -47.71 49.16
CA LEU A 127 -27.30 -48.46 50.14
C LEU A 127 -27.62 -49.88 49.66
N LEU A 128 -28.01 -50.03 48.38
CA LEU A 128 -28.29 -51.34 47.80
C LEU A 128 -27.05 -52.24 47.80
N LYS A 129 -25.88 -51.72 47.46
CA LYS A 129 -24.61 -52.47 47.49
C LYS A 129 -24.20 -52.89 48.90
N THR A 130 -24.40 -52.03 49.89
CA THR A 130 -24.08 -52.34 51.29
C THR A 130 -24.98 -53.45 51.86
N ASN A 131 -26.27 -53.45 51.49
CA ASN A 131 -27.26 -54.42 51.98
C ASN A 131 -27.34 -55.72 51.13
N TYR A 132 -26.62 -55.78 50.01
CA TYR A 132 -26.53 -56.98 49.15
C TYR A 132 -25.77 -58.15 49.80
N ASN A 133 -25.01 -57.90 50.88
CA ASN A 133 -24.18 -58.91 51.53
C ASN A 133 -25.01 -59.80 52.48
N VAL A 134 -25.49 -60.95 51.98
CA VAL A 134 -26.34 -61.91 52.75
C VAL A 134 -25.56 -62.75 53.79
N LYS A 135 -24.38 -62.28 54.22
CA LYS A 135 -23.59 -62.99 55.24
C LYS A 135 -24.25 -62.83 56.61
N GLY A 136 -24.96 -63.86 57.07
CA GLY A 136 -25.43 -63.98 58.46
C GLY A 136 -26.86 -64.49 58.69
N GLN A 137 -27.60 -64.92 57.66
CA GLN A 137 -28.95 -65.48 57.85
C GLN A 137 -28.97 -66.98 57.58
N GLU A 138 -28.88 -67.79 58.65
CA GLU A 138 -28.78 -69.25 58.62
C GLU A 138 -30.05 -70.01 58.15
N THR A 139 -31.07 -69.36 57.59
CA THR A 139 -32.33 -70.05 57.20
C THR A 139 -33.06 -69.43 56.00
N LEU A 140 -32.37 -69.04 54.92
CA LEU A 140 -33.04 -68.66 53.67
C LEU A 140 -33.14 -69.83 52.70
N SER A 141 -34.37 -70.12 52.26
CA SER A 141 -34.62 -71.06 51.17
C SER A 141 -34.10 -70.51 49.83
N LYS A 142 -33.73 -71.42 48.92
CA LYS A 142 -33.23 -71.10 47.57
C LYS A 142 -34.16 -70.15 46.80
N ASP A 143 -35.48 -70.30 46.95
CA ASP A 143 -36.48 -69.48 46.25
C ASP A 143 -36.52 -68.04 46.77
N LYS A 144 -36.34 -67.82 48.09
CA LYS A 144 -36.29 -66.47 48.67
C LYS A 144 -35.01 -65.73 48.27
N LEU A 145 -33.88 -66.42 48.18
CA LEU A 145 -32.62 -65.86 47.68
C LEU A 145 -32.73 -65.41 46.22
N LYS A 146 -33.44 -66.20 45.39
CA LYS A 146 -33.71 -65.83 43.99
C LYS A 146 -34.53 -64.53 43.90
N ILE A 147 -35.62 -64.42 44.67
CA ILE A 147 -36.46 -63.20 44.70
C ILE A 147 -35.67 -61.96 45.13
N ILE A 148 -34.83 -62.08 46.18
CA ILE A 148 -33.99 -60.97 46.65
C ILE A 148 -32.95 -60.58 45.60
N ALA A 149 -32.27 -61.56 44.99
CA ALA A 149 -31.30 -61.31 43.94
C ALA A 149 -31.92 -60.66 42.70
N ASP A 150 -33.12 -61.08 42.31
CA ASP A 150 -33.85 -60.50 41.17
C ASP A 150 -34.29 -59.06 41.47
N PHE A 151 -34.80 -58.76 42.68
CA PHE A 151 -35.11 -57.39 43.10
C PHE A 151 -33.90 -56.45 43.04
N TYR A 152 -32.75 -56.86 43.62
CA TYR A 152 -31.54 -56.03 43.58
C TYR A 152 -31.04 -55.81 42.15
N ARG A 153 -31.08 -56.86 41.31
CA ARG A 153 -30.66 -56.78 39.91
C ARG A 153 -31.53 -55.80 39.12
N GLU A 154 -32.85 -55.93 39.21
CA GLU A 154 -33.81 -55.06 38.51
C GLU A 154 -33.66 -53.61 38.98
N ARG A 155 -33.62 -53.37 40.30
CA ARG A 155 -33.52 -52.01 40.83
C ARG A 155 -32.18 -51.34 40.49
N MET A 156 -31.07 -52.07 40.59
CA MET A 156 -29.76 -51.54 40.19
C MET A 156 -29.71 -51.23 38.69
N GLN A 157 -30.33 -52.07 37.85
CA GLN A 157 -30.44 -51.82 36.41
C GLN A 157 -31.30 -50.58 36.11
N GLU A 158 -32.43 -50.40 36.79
CA GLU A 158 -33.25 -49.18 36.68
C GLU A 158 -32.48 -47.92 37.09
N ILE A 159 -31.73 -47.98 38.20
CA ILE A 159 -30.91 -46.87 38.66
C ILE A 159 -29.87 -46.52 37.60
N HIS A 160 -29.10 -47.49 37.09
CA HIS A 160 -28.09 -47.24 36.07
C HIS A 160 -28.67 -46.69 34.77
N ASN A 161 -29.81 -47.19 34.31
CA ASN A 161 -30.50 -46.65 33.15
C ASN A 161 -30.92 -45.18 33.39
N THR A 162 -31.47 -44.89 34.57
CA THR A 162 -31.87 -43.52 34.93
C THR A 162 -30.66 -42.58 35.08
N GLU A 163 -29.55 -43.06 35.65
CA GLU A 163 -28.29 -42.32 35.73
C GLU A 163 -27.79 -41.95 34.34
N LEU A 164 -27.81 -42.90 33.40
CA LEU A 164 -27.40 -42.70 32.01
C LEU A 164 -28.28 -41.65 31.30
N ASP A 165 -29.60 -41.74 31.43
CA ASP A 165 -30.55 -40.75 30.87
C ASP A 165 -30.33 -39.34 31.45
N VAL A 166 -30.10 -39.26 32.77
CA VAL A 166 -29.80 -38.00 33.46
C VAL A 166 -28.46 -37.44 32.97
N GLN A 167 -27.44 -38.27 32.78
CA GLN A 167 -26.14 -37.86 32.24
C GLN A 167 -26.24 -37.35 30.81
N TYR A 168 -27.01 -38.01 29.93
CA TYR A 168 -27.27 -37.52 28.57
C TYR A 168 -27.97 -36.15 28.60
N THR A 169 -28.97 -36.00 29.46
CA THR A 169 -29.69 -34.71 29.60
C THR A 169 -28.76 -33.61 30.14
N LEU A 170 -27.91 -33.93 31.12
CA LEU A 170 -26.90 -33.00 31.64
C LEU A 170 -25.89 -32.59 30.56
N HIS A 171 -25.47 -33.51 29.70
CA HIS A 171 -24.59 -33.22 28.58
C HIS A 171 -25.24 -32.24 27.60
N ASP A 172 -26.50 -32.45 27.21
CA ASP A 172 -27.23 -31.54 26.32
C ASP A 172 -27.44 -30.15 26.96
N LEU A 173 -27.84 -30.09 28.23
CA LEU A 173 -27.99 -28.81 28.94
C LEU A 173 -26.65 -28.06 29.05
N ASN A 174 -25.53 -28.76 29.25
CA ASN A 174 -24.20 -28.14 29.26
C ASN A 174 -23.85 -27.58 27.88
N LYS A 175 -24.13 -28.31 26.80
CA LYS A 175 -23.95 -27.83 25.42
C LYS A 175 -24.78 -26.56 25.16
N GLN A 176 -26.02 -26.52 25.63
CA GLN A 176 -26.87 -25.33 25.53
C GLN A 176 -26.31 -24.14 26.34
N LEU A 177 -25.77 -24.39 27.55
CA LEU A 177 -25.14 -23.33 28.36
C LEU A 177 -23.91 -22.74 27.67
N THR A 178 -23.03 -23.58 27.11
CA THR A 178 -21.87 -23.13 26.35
C THR A 178 -22.30 -22.27 25.17
N ALA A 179 -23.28 -22.71 24.37
CA ALA A 179 -23.78 -21.92 23.25
C ALA A 179 -24.38 -20.56 23.68
N LEU A 180 -25.06 -20.50 24.83
CA LEU A 180 -25.57 -19.25 25.37
C LEU A 180 -24.44 -18.34 25.86
N ASP A 181 -23.44 -18.88 26.56
CA ASP A 181 -22.28 -18.13 27.04
C ASP A 181 -21.47 -17.53 25.88
N ASP A 182 -21.20 -18.33 24.85
CA ASP A 182 -20.57 -17.87 23.60
C ASP A 182 -21.39 -16.75 22.94
N SER A 183 -22.73 -16.85 22.95
CA SER A 183 -23.60 -15.82 22.36
C SER A 183 -23.59 -14.50 23.14
N ILE A 184 -23.47 -14.56 24.48
CA ILE A 184 -23.33 -13.37 25.34
C ILE A 184 -21.98 -12.72 25.05
N GLU A 185 -20.91 -13.52 25.09
CA GLU A 185 -19.55 -13.06 24.86
C GLU A 185 -19.38 -12.45 23.47
N MET A 186 -19.89 -13.10 22.41
CA MET A 186 -19.88 -12.56 21.05
C MET A 186 -20.62 -11.23 20.91
N ARG A 187 -21.74 -11.05 21.62
CA ARG A 187 -22.50 -9.79 21.60
C ARG A 187 -21.78 -8.66 22.35
N GLN A 188 -20.97 -9.00 23.36
CA GLN A 188 -20.17 -8.05 24.14
C GLN A 188 -18.84 -7.69 23.46
N MET A 189 -18.19 -8.64 22.79
CA MET A 189 -16.83 -8.50 22.22
C MET A 189 -16.75 -7.71 20.90
N ARG A 190 -17.87 -7.38 20.24
CA ARG A 190 -17.86 -6.95 18.82
C ARG A 190 -18.62 -5.67 18.51
N LYS A 191 -18.43 -4.61 19.29
CA LYS A 191 -19.02 -3.32 18.93
C LYS A 191 -17.98 -2.22 18.94
N GLU A 192 -17.38 -2.02 17.76
CA GLU A 192 -16.47 -0.91 17.54
C GLU A 192 -17.21 0.43 17.70
N PRO A 193 -16.56 1.42 18.33
CA PRO A 193 -17.10 2.77 18.40
C PRO A 193 -17.27 3.35 17.00
N PHE A 194 -18.25 4.24 16.84
CA PHE A 194 -18.49 4.95 15.59
C PHE A 194 -18.75 6.43 15.86
N ALA A 195 -18.51 7.27 14.85
CA ALA A 195 -18.91 8.67 14.94
C ALA A 195 -20.42 8.79 14.73
N GLU A 196 -21.05 9.66 15.49
CA GLU A 196 -22.44 10.08 15.28
C GLU A 196 -22.48 11.60 15.13
N ILE A 197 -23.50 12.10 14.43
CA ILE A 197 -23.73 13.53 14.28
C ILE A 197 -25.15 13.82 14.70
N THR A 198 -25.30 14.67 15.72
CA THR A 198 -26.58 15.18 16.19
C THR A 198 -26.86 16.50 15.49
N VAL A 199 -28.02 16.61 14.84
CA VAL A 199 -28.41 17.76 14.03
C VAL A 199 -29.76 18.23 14.52
N ASN A 200 -29.79 19.43 15.10
CA ASN A 200 -31.05 20.07 15.45
C ASN A 200 -31.61 20.73 14.18
N ILE A 201 -32.79 20.30 13.76
CA ILE A 201 -33.43 20.77 12.53
C ILE A 201 -34.83 21.30 12.80
N ASN A 202 -35.28 22.22 11.94
CA ASN A 202 -36.66 22.72 11.95
C ASN A 202 -37.22 22.66 10.53
N ALA A 203 -38.33 21.94 10.36
CA ALA A 203 -39.04 21.81 9.10
C ALA A 203 -40.35 22.60 9.10
N SER A 204 -40.56 23.42 8.07
CA SER A 204 -41.77 24.23 7.91
C SER A 204 -43.04 23.39 7.64
N LYS A 205 -42.87 22.17 7.13
CA LYS A 205 -43.91 21.17 6.85
C LYS A 205 -43.32 19.77 6.93
N TYR A 206 -44.18 18.76 7.06
CA TYR A 206 -43.76 17.37 6.91
C TYR A 206 -43.02 17.19 5.57
N THR A 207 -41.80 16.67 5.63
CA THR A 207 -40.89 16.62 4.49
C THR A 207 -40.16 15.28 4.44
N ASN A 208 -40.28 14.58 3.31
CA ASN A 208 -39.34 13.52 2.94
C ASN A 208 -38.13 14.16 2.27
N ALA A 209 -36.95 14.02 2.88
CA ALA A 209 -35.73 14.68 2.45
C ALA A 209 -34.56 13.70 2.34
N THR A 210 -33.64 14.04 1.43
CA THR A 210 -32.29 13.47 1.40
C THR A 210 -31.33 14.53 1.90
N LEU A 211 -30.70 14.31 3.05
CA LEU A 211 -29.64 15.15 3.58
C LEU A 211 -28.31 14.61 3.09
N GLN A 212 -27.45 15.48 2.55
CA GLN A 212 -26.10 15.09 2.18
C GLN A 212 -25.12 15.55 3.26
N VAL A 213 -24.53 14.59 3.96
CA VAL A 213 -23.45 14.83 4.92
C VAL A 213 -22.12 14.65 4.19
N THR A 214 -21.27 15.65 4.24
CA THR A 214 -19.89 15.58 3.73
C THR A 214 -18.92 15.68 4.90
N SER A 215 -17.95 14.77 4.95
CA SER A 215 -16.93 14.74 6.01
C SER A 215 -15.56 14.36 5.44
N TYR A 216 -14.49 14.84 6.07
CA TYR A 216 -13.11 14.54 5.74
C TYR A 216 -12.56 13.42 6.63
N ILE A 217 -11.77 12.51 6.04
CA ILE A 217 -11.06 11.44 6.73
C ILE A 217 -9.56 11.62 6.45
N PRO A 218 -8.72 11.94 7.46
CA PRO A 218 -7.28 12.17 7.29
C PRO A 218 -6.48 10.91 6.97
N ASN A 219 -6.96 9.72 7.38
CA ASN A 219 -6.25 8.44 7.18
C ASN A 219 -6.86 7.62 6.03
N ALA A 220 -7.35 8.31 5.01
CA ALA A 220 -7.73 7.73 3.74
C ALA A 220 -7.10 8.57 2.65
N GLY A 221 -6.83 8.01 1.49
CA GLY A 221 -6.19 8.78 0.43
C GLY A 221 -5.72 7.90 -0.70
N TRP A 222 -4.98 8.51 -1.61
CA TRP A 222 -4.40 7.80 -2.73
C TRP A 222 -3.01 8.32 -3.06
N HIS A 223 -2.25 7.51 -3.77
CA HIS A 223 -1.03 7.94 -4.44
C HIS A 223 -0.97 7.35 -5.85
N ALA A 224 -0.18 7.97 -6.72
CA ALA A 224 0.08 7.45 -8.04
C ALA A 224 0.99 6.22 -7.96
N ALA A 225 0.75 5.26 -8.84
CA ALA A 225 1.64 4.16 -9.16
C ALA A 225 1.61 3.93 -10.67
N TYR A 226 2.65 3.32 -11.19
CA TYR A 226 2.84 3.15 -12.62
C TYR A 226 3.34 1.76 -12.98
N GLU A 227 3.06 1.35 -14.21
CA GLU A 227 3.74 0.24 -14.86
C GLU A 227 4.34 0.73 -16.18
N LEU A 228 5.63 0.45 -16.38
CA LEU A 228 6.37 0.72 -17.59
C LEU A 228 6.47 -0.60 -18.35
N LEU A 229 5.66 -0.77 -19.38
CA LEU A 229 5.71 -1.93 -20.27
C LEU A 229 6.54 -1.58 -21.48
N ILE A 230 7.64 -2.30 -21.69
CA ILE A 230 8.58 -2.08 -22.79
C ILE A 230 8.60 -3.38 -23.60
N PRO A 231 7.79 -3.49 -24.68
CA PRO A 231 7.73 -4.70 -25.48
C PRO A 231 9.06 -4.99 -26.18
N SER A 232 9.73 -3.96 -26.66
CA SER A 232 11.04 -4.01 -27.31
C SER A 232 11.71 -2.63 -27.25
N THR A 233 12.95 -2.52 -27.74
CA THR A 233 13.68 -1.25 -27.86
C THR A 233 13.31 -0.43 -29.10
N THR A 234 12.47 -0.98 -29.99
CA THR A 234 12.06 -0.34 -31.26
C THR A 234 10.60 0.13 -31.24
N GLU A 235 9.81 -0.35 -30.28
CA GLU A 235 8.41 0.03 -30.09
C GLU A 235 8.25 1.07 -28.97
N PRO A 236 7.21 1.94 -29.05
CA PRO A 236 6.87 2.84 -27.95
C PRO A 236 6.58 2.06 -26.66
N MET A 237 7.15 2.53 -25.55
CA MET A 237 6.82 1.97 -24.24
C MET A 237 5.41 2.39 -23.82
N LYS A 238 4.71 1.54 -23.07
CA LYS A 238 3.41 1.87 -22.49
C LYS A 238 3.58 2.20 -21.02
N LEU A 239 3.14 3.39 -20.63
CA LEU A 239 2.99 3.80 -19.24
C LEU A 239 1.54 3.60 -18.83
N ILE A 240 1.29 2.64 -17.93
CA ILE A 240 0.00 2.47 -17.28
C ILE A 240 0.02 3.27 -15.99
N HIS A 241 -0.81 4.32 -15.90
CA HIS A 241 -0.98 5.12 -14.69
C HIS A 241 -2.13 4.54 -13.85
N LYS A 242 -1.84 4.26 -12.58
CA LYS A 242 -2.78 3.69 -11.60
C LYS A 242 -2.91 4.61 -10.39
N ALA A 243 -4.11 4.68 -9.83
CA ALA A 243 -4.34 5.16 -8.49
C ALA A 243 -4.31 4.00 -7.52
N VAL A 244 -3.48 4.11 -6.49
CA VAL A 244 -3.51 3.22 -5.32
C VAL A 244 -4.33 3.91 -4.25
N VAL A 245 -5.57 3.49 -4.06
CA VAL A 245 -6.48 4.04 -3.05
C VAL A 245 -6.45 3.18 -1.79
N LYS A 246 -6.46 3.84 -0.63
CA LYS A 246 -6.52 3.16 0.67
C LYS A 246 -7.25 3.99 1.71
N GLN A 247 -7.73 3.30 2.73
CA GLN A 247 -8.36 3.91 3.88
C GLN A 247 -8.01 3.11 5.13
N ASN A 248 -7.94 3.78 6.28
CA ASN A 248 -7.65 3.15 7.56
C ASN A 248 -8.84 3.27 8.52
N THR A 249 -10.04 2.98 8.03
CA THR A 249 -11.20 2.72 8.90
C THR A 249 -11.40 1.21 9.02
N SER A 250 -12.09 0.81 10.08
CA SER A 250 -12.31 -0.59 10.42
C SER A 250 -13.32 -1.30 9.53
N LYS A 251 -14.16 -0.54 8.81
CA LYS A 251 -15.16 -1.09 7.89
C LYS A 251 -14.75 -0.87 6.45
N ALA A 252 -14.89 -1.92 5.65
CA ALA A 252 -14.78 -1.79 4.21
C ALA A 252 -15.92 -0.91 3.68
N TRP A 253 -15.62 0.00 2.76
CA TRP A 253 -16.63 0.82 2.11
C TRP A 253 -17.14 0.08 0.90
N LYS A 254 -18.42 -0.26 0.88
CA LYS A 254 -19.01 -1.10 -0.16
C LYS A 254 -19.78 -0.26 -1.16
N ASN A 255 -19.63 -0.57 -2.45
CA ASN A 255 -20.39 0.04 -3.54
C ASN A 255 -20.29 1.57 -3.59
N VAL A 256 -19.10 2.14 -3.33
CA VAL A 256 -18.90 3.58 -3.26
C VAL A 256 -18.61 4.17 -4.63
N LYS A 257 -19.30 5.26 -4.98
CA LYS A 257 -18.94 6.07 -6.15
C LYS A 257 -17.64 6.83 -5.85
N ALA A 258 -16.53 6.32 -6.36
CA ALA A 258 -15.20 6.81 -6.02
C ALA A 258 -14.62 7.76 -7.08
N SER A 259 -13.73 8.63 -6.64
CA SER A 259 -12.89 9.50 -7.46
C SER A 259 -11.57 9.77 -6.76
N VAL A 260 -10.54 10.15 -7.52
CA VAL A 260 -9.24 10.53 -6.95
C VAL A 260 -8.83 11.91 -7.45
N SER A 261 -8.21 12.72 -6.59
CA SER A 261 -7.79 14.09 -6.94
C SER A 261 -6.41 14.45 -6.37
N ASN A 262 -5.63 15.20 -7.15
CA ASN A 262 -4.29 15.68 -6.75
C ASN A 262 -4.33 16.95 -5.88
N THR A 263 -5.51 17.45 -5.49
CA THR A 263 -5.65 18.65 -4.67
C THR A 263 -6.22 18.32 -3.30
N ASN A 264 -5.69 18.94 -2.24
CA ASN A 264 -6.31 18.93 -0.92
C ASN A 264 -7.10 20.25 -0.75
N PRO A 265 -8.42 20.21 -0.53
CA PRO A 265 -9.22 21.41 -0.32
C PRO A 265 -8.90 22.04 1.04
N THR A 266 -9.01 23.36 1.14
CA THR A 266 -8.96 24.05 2.43
C THR A 266 -10.22 23.72 3.20
N LEU A 267 -10.07 23.08 4.37
CA LEU A 267 -11.21 22.54 5.14
C LEU A 267 -11.84 23.57 6.10
N THR A 268 -11.13 24.66 6.42
CA THR A 268 -11.58 25.65 7.40
C THR A 268 -12.27 26.83 6.73
N ASN A 269 -13.36 27.30 7.35
CA ASN A 269 -14.00 28.57 6.98
C ASN A 269 -13.34 29.77 7.67
N GLU A 270 -12.46 29.54 8.63
CA GLU A 270 -11.72 30.59 9.32
C GLU A 270 -10.62 31.15 8.44
N LYS A 271 -10.63 32.47 8.28
CA LYS A 271 -9.54 33.21 7.63
C LYS A 271 -8.27 33.07 8.50
N PRO A 272 -7.12 32.67 7.93
CA PRO A 272 -5.87 32.71 8.66
C PRO A 272 -5.57 34.13 9.16
N ASN A 273 -5.01 34.22 10.37
CA ASN A 273 -4.50 35.48 10.92
C ASN A 273 -3.06 35.71 10.48
N MET A 274 -2.76 36.94 10.06
CA MET A 274 -1.38 37.35 9.81
C MET A 274 -0.62 37.44 11.14
N ARG A 275 0.60 36.94 11.16
CA ARG A 275 1.56 37.11 12.25
C ARG A 275 2.40 38.36 11.98
N VAL A 276 2.76 39.08 13.03
CA VAL A 276 3.75 40.16 12.90
C VAL A 276 5.09 39.54 12.48
N TRP A 277 5.74 40.10 11.47
CA TRP A 277 7.05 39.66 10.99
C TRP A 277 8.10 40.72 11.33
N TYR A 278 9.01 40.38 12.24
CA TYR A 278 10.13 41.23 12.62
C TYR A 278 11.33 41.02 11.69
N THR A 279 12.10 42.09 11.45
CA THR A 279 13.25 42.11 10.52
C THR A 279 14.36 41.12 10.88
N ASN A 280 14.51 40.80 12.17
CA ASN A 280 15.47 39.82 12.70
C ASN A 280 14.93 38.38 12.72
N GLN A 281 13.75 38.14 12.14
CA GLN A 281 13.14 36.81 12.07
C GLN A 281 13.01 36.35 10.62
N PRO A 282 13.14 35.05 10.33
CA PRO A 282 12.77 34.52 9.04
C PRO A 282 11.28 34.80 8.78
N LYS A 283 10.95 35.14 7.53
CA LYS A 283 9.58 35.45 7.12
C LYS A 283 8.61 34.35 7.59
N PRO A 284 7.55 34.68 8.36
CA PRO A 284 6.56 33.70 8.75
C PRO A 284 5.96 33.09 7.48
N SER A 285 6.13 31.78 7.34
CA SER A 285 5.55 31.02 6.25
C SER A 285 4.04 30.89 6.50
N TYR A 286 3.24 31.61 5.72
CA TYR A 286 1.79 31.44 5.66
C TYR A 286 1.51 30.34 4.65
N GLY A 287 1.03 29.19 5.11
CA GLY A 287 0.60 28.12 4.23
C GLY A 287 -0.43 28.66 3.24
N SER A 288 -0.11 28.59 1.95
CA SER A 288 -0.88 29.18 0.87
C SER A 288 -2.16 28.38 0.58
N GLY A 289 -3.10 28.25 1.53
CA GLY A 289 -4.37 27.48 1.35
C GLY A 289 -4.21 25.97 1.11
N LYS A 290 -3.06 25.53 0.59
CA LYS A 290 -2.40 24.26 0.83
C LYS A 290 -1.92 24.33 2.27
N ARG A 291 -2.25 23.34 3.08
CA ARG A 291 -1.48 23.04 4.29
C ARG A 291 -0.04 22.76 3.85
N VAL A 292 0.76 23.81 3.64
CA VAL A 292 2.19 23.72 3.86
C VAL A 292 2.29 23.53 5.36
N ILE A 293 2.26 22.26 5.73
CA ILE A 293 2.71 21.81 7.03
C ILE A 293 4.01 22.58 7.27
N GLN A 294 4.10 23.25 8.41
CA GLN A 294 5.36 23.62 9.01
C GLN A 294 6.09 22.29 9.33
N GLN A 295 6.54 21.59 8.29
CA GLN A 295 7.14 20.25 8.35
C GLN A 295 8.65 20.31 8.17
N MET A 296 9.24 21.50 8.08
CA MET A 296 10.70 21.64 8.11
C MET A 296 11.29 21.50 9.54
N LYS A 297 10.47 21.15 10.55
CA LYS A 297 10.98 20.78 11.89
C LYS A 297 10.39 19.50 12.49
N LYS A 298 9.60 18.72 11.75
CA LYS A 298 9.04 17.45 12.28
C LYS A 298 9.45 16.20 11.52
N THR A 299 10.12 16.29 10.38
CA THR A 299 10.66 15.11 9.67
C THR A 299 12.18 15.08 9.76
N GLY A 300 12.77 13.90 9.83
CA GLY A 300 14.19 13.70 9.59
C GLY A 300 14.47 13.45 8.11
N SER A 301 15.74 13.28 7.78
CA SER A 301 16.20 12.77 6.49
C SER A 301 17.12 11.59 6.71
N ILE A 302 17.26 10.77 5.69
CA ILE A 302 18.24 9.68 5.67
C ILE A 302 19.11 9.89 4.46
N ARG A 303 20.42 9.80 4.63
CA ARG A 303 21.36 9.75 3.51
C ARG A 303 22.31 8.60 3.71
N GLY A 304 22.91 8.15 2.63
CA GLY A 304 23.86 7.05 2.73
C GLY A 304 24.39 6.63 1.39
N ARG A 305 25.22 5.60 1.42
CA ARG A 305 25.82 4.98 0.25
C ARG A 305 25.53 3.50 0.22
N VAL A 306 25.15 2.99 -0.94
CA VAL A 306 25.09 1.55 -1.23
C VAL A 306 26.37 1.16 -1.97
N PHE A 307 27.04 0.13 -1.50
CA PHE A 307 28.35 -0.27 -2.01
C PHE A 307 28.59 -1.78 -1.89
N ASP A 308 29.53 -2.30 -2.66
CA ASP A 308 30.11 -3.64 -2.53
C ASP A 308 31.61 -3.51 -2.24
N ASN A 309 32.22 -4.58 -1.75
CA ASN A 309 33.64 -4.71 -1.51
C ASN A 309 34.47 -4.91 -2.78
N SER A 310 33.88 -5.42 -3.86
CA SER A 310 34.59 -5.73 -5.10
C SER A 310 34.56 -4.56 -6.10
N SER A 311 33.37 -3.97 -6.33
CA SER A 311 33.14 -2.93 -7.36
C SER A 311 33.02 -1.50 -6.83
N GLY A 312 33.03 -1.30 -5.51
CA GLY A 312 32.87 0.02 -4.91
C GLY A 312 31.41 0.46 -4.85
N ALA A 313 31.08 1.66 -5.33
CA ALA A 313 29.70 2.17 -5.28
C ALA A 313 28.76 1.30 -6.11
N ILE A 314 27.55 1.04 -5.61
CA ILE A 314 26.48 0.43 -6.42
C ILE A 314 25.55 1.56 -6.91
N PRO A 315 25.72 2.04 -8.15
CA PRO A 315 24.85 3.07 -8.71
C PRO A 315 23.48 2.51 -9.08
N TYR A 316 22.47 3.40 -9.08
CA TYR A 316 21.09 3.09 -9.46
C TYR A 316 20.42 1.95 -8.66
N ALA A 317 20.97 1.57 -7.51
CA ALA A 317 20.34 0.65 -6.57
C ALA A 317 19.06 1.25 -6.01
N ASN A 318 18.02 0.43 -5.91
CA ASN A 318 16.78 0.81 -5.24
C ASN A 318 16.99 0.76 -3.72
N VAL A 319 16.64 1.84 -3.03
CA VAL A 319 16.78 2.00 -1.59
C VAL A 319 15.42 2.32 -0.99
N VAL A 320 14.85 1.34 -0.28
CA VAL A 320 13.49 1.40 0.24
C VAL A 320 13.52 1.53 1.76
N LEU A 321 12.75 2.49 2.29
CA LEU A 321 12.53 2.67 3.72
C LEU A 321 11.31 1.87 4.17
N MET A 322 11.50 1.02 5.17
CA MET A 322 10.51 0.09 5.69
C MET A 322 10.12 0.43 7.13
N GLN A 323 8.84 0.33 7.47
CA GLN A 323 8.30 0.47 8.82
C GLN A 323 7.29 -0.64 9.11
N ASN A 324 7.53 -1.42 10.17
CA ASN A 324 6.66 -2.54 10.57
C ASN A 324 6.34 -3.52 9.41
N GLY A 325 7.33 -3.79 8.55
CA GLY A 325 7.17 -4.67 7.38
C GLY A 325 6.58 -4.03 6.13
N ASN A 326 6.06 -2.79 6.21
CA ASN A 326 5.50 -2.06 5.08
C ASN A 326 6.48 -1.04 4.51
N GLN A 327 6.47 -0.88 3.19
CA GLN A 327 7.23 0.14 2.48
C GLN A 327 6.60 1.52 2.71
N VAL A 328 7.42 2.49 3.12
CA VAL A 328 7.00 3.86 3.43
C VAL A 328 7.33 4.82 2.29
N THR A 329 8.55 4.74 1.79
CA THR A 329 9.11 5.59 0.71
C THR A 329 10.45 5.00 0.24
N GLY A 330 11.10 5.60 -0.74
CA GLY A 330 12.41 5.17 -1.21
C GLY A 330 13.15 6.23 -2.02
N SER A 331 14.35 5.87 -2.47
CA SER A 331 15.18 6.63 -3.40
C SER A 331 15.97 5.64 -4.25
N VAL A 332 16.56 6.12 -5.33
CA VAL A 332 17.61 5.40 -6.06
C VAL A 332 18.97 5.99 -5.72
N THR A 333 20.03 5.18 -5.79
CA THR A 333 21.41 5.70 -5.68
C THR A 333 21.83 6.41 -6.97
N ASN A 334 22.68 7.42 -6.85
CA ASN A 334 23.32 8.08 -7.99
C ASN A 334 24.55 7.28 -8.48
N ALA A 335 25.26 7.80 -9.50
CA ALA A 335 26.47 7.18 -10.06
C ALA A 335 27.57 6.89 -9.01
N SER A 336 27.63 7.65 -7.92
CA SER A 336 28.58 7.44 -6.81
C SER A 336 28.04 6.52 -5.70
N GLY A 337 26.88 5.87 -5.91
CA GLY A 337 26.22 4.98 -4.96
C GLY A 337 25.49 5.70 -3.83
N ASN A 338 25.40 7.03 -3.85
CA ASN A 338 24.78 7.81 -2.79
C ASN A 338 23.27 7.94 -3.00
N PHE A 339 22.49 7.83 -1.91
CA PHE A 339 21.04 8.08 -1.91
C PHE A 339 20.66 9.10 -0.82
N LYS A 340 19.49 9.71 -0.98
CA LYS A 340 18.89 10.60 0.02
C LYS A 340 17.38 10.41 0.04
N ILE A 341 16.83 10.18 1.23
CA ILE A 341 15.39 10.10 1.49
C ILE A 341 15.04 11.27 2.41
N GLU A 342 14.22 12.20 1.92
CA GLU A 342 13.80 13.39 2.65
C GLU A 342 12.38 13.23 3.22
N HIS A 343 12.02 14.10 4.15
CA HIS A 343 10.67 14.16 4.72
C HIS A 343 10.21 12.88 5.46
N VAL A 344 11.15 12.17 6.09
CA VAL A 344 10.87 10.94 6.85
C VAL A 344 10.29 11.29 8.22
N LYS A 345 9.11 10.75 8.56
CA LYS A 345 8.51 10.96 9.88
C LYS A 345 9.41 10.36 10.99
N PRO A 346 9.51 10.95 12.19
CA PRO A 346 10.29 10.38 13.28
C PRO A 346 9.71 9.03 13.68
N GLY A 347 10.58 8.05 13.88
CA GLY A 347 10.16 6.68 14.09
C GLY A 347 11.30 5.70 13.89
N TYR A 348 11.00 4.41 14.08
CA TYR A 348 11.96 3.34 13.85
C TYR A 348 11.71 2.66 12.52
N TYR A 349 12.76 2.57 11.72
CA TYR A 349 12.74 2.05 10.37
C TYR A 349 13.89 1.08 10.14
N ASN A 350 13.82 0.31 9.07
CA ASN A 350 14.96 -0.33 8.45
C ASN A 350 15.00 0.07 6.98
N ILE A 351 16.18 0.03 6.36
CA ILE A 351 16.33 0.26 4.93
C ILE A 351 16.64 -1.07 4.26
N LYS A 352 15.98 -1.33 3.13
CA LYS A 352 16.29 -2.42 2.23
C LYS A 352 16.88 -1.84 0.96
N ALA A 353 18.10 -2.25 0.61
CA ALA A 353 18.66 -2.00 -0.71
C ALA A 353 18.52 -3.24 -1.57
N SER A 354 18.16 -3.03 -2.84
CA SER A 354 18.15 -4.06 -3.87
C SER A 354 18.74 -3.49 -5.15
N SER A 355 19.58 -4.27 -5.80
CA SER A 355 20.18 -3.95 -7.08
C SER A 355 20.31 -5.24 -7.86
N VAL A 356 20.18 -5.17 -9.18
CA VAL A 356 20.24 -6.34 -10.05
C VAL A 356 21.65 -6.93 -9.99
N GLY A 357 21.75 -8.25 -9.78
CA GLY A 357 23.05 -8.93 -9.59
C GLY A 357 23.58 -8.91 -8.15
N TYR A 358 22.80 -8.44 -7.18
CA TYR A 358 23.14 -8.43 -5.76
C TYR A 358 22.04 -9.05 -4.90
N GLN A 359 22.44 -9.71 -3.82
CA GLN A 359 21.50 -10.18 -2.80
C GLN A 359 20.87 -8.98 -2.08
N PRO A 360 19.52 -8.87 -2.02
CA PRO A 360 18.87 -7.78 -1.30
C PRO A 360 19.33 -7.73 0.15
N THR A 361 19.81 -6.57 0.59
CA THR A 361 20.33 -6.40 1.95
C THR A 361 19.47 -5.44 2.73
N SER A 362 19.18 -5.77 3.99
CA SER A 362 18.44 -4.90 4.90
C SER A 362 19.29 -4.49 6.10
N THR A 363 19.12 -3.27 6.58
CA THR A 363 19.73 -2.83 7.83
C THR A 363 18.99 -3.40 9.03
N SER A 364 19.65 -3.38 10.19
CA SER A 364 18.94 -3.43 11.47
C SER A 364 18.03 -2.20 11.62
N ARG A 365 17.09 -2.29 12.57
CA ARG A 365 16.15 -1.20 12.86
C ARG A 365 16.90 -0.02 13.48
N PHE A 366 16.76 1.17 12.89
CA PHE A 366 17.34 2.42 13.38
C PHE A 366 16.25 3.49 13.57
N ARG A 367 16.54 4.50 14.40
CA ARG A 367 15.61 5.61 14.68
C ARG A 367 15.94 6.81 13.80
N VAL A 368 14.91 7.40 13.20
CA VAL A 368 14.96 8.71 12.56
C VAL A 368 14.37 9.73 13.54
N ASN A 369 15.11 10.81 13.81
CA ASN A 369 14.66 11.91 14.66
C ASN A 369 14.25 13.12 13.81
N ALA A 370 13.33 13.93 14.31
CA ALA A 370 12.92 15.16 13.64
C ALA A 370 14.10 16.13 13.46
N GLY A 371 14.25 16.71 12.27
CA GLY A 371 15.29 17.69 11.97
C GLY A 371 16.71 17.15 11.88
N GLN A 372 16.92 15.84 12.09
CA GLN A 372 18.23 15.20 11.98
C GLN A 372 18.36 14.40 10.69
N THR A 373 19.59 14.27 10.20
CA THR A 373 19.93 13.36 9.10
C THR A 373 20.57 12.10 9.65
N SER A 374 19.91 10.96 9.48
CA SER A 374 20.49 9.64 9.75
C SER A 374 21.42 9.25 8.60
N ASN A 375 22.66 8.85 8.90
CA ASN A 375 23.63 8.37 7.91
C ASN A 375 23.65 6.84 7.91
N ILE A 376 23.15 6.21 6.84
CA ILE A 376 22.96 4.76 6.78
C ILE A 376 23.59 4.21 5.51
N ASN A 377 24.72 3.53 5.62
CA ASN A 377 25.35 2.87 4.47
C ASN A 377 24.95 1.40 4.42
N LEU A 378 24.74 0.88 3.22
CA LEU A 378 24.36 -0.52 2.99
C LEU A 378 25.44 -1.19 2.14
N ARG A 379 26.03 -2.25 2.67
CA ARG A 379 26.90 -3.12 1.89
C ARG A 379 26.06 -4.24 1.30
N MET A 380 26.09 -4.43 -0.02
CA MET A 380 25.44 -5.57 -0.67
C MET A 380 26.49 -6.60 -1.12
N GLN A 381 26.07 -7.86 -1.25
CA GLN A 381 26.91 -8.94 -1.78
C GLN A 381 26.41 -9.31 -3.18
N ALA A 382 27.34 -9.51 -4.13
CA ALA A 382 26.98 -9.98 -5.46
C ALA A 382 26.25 -11.33 -5.38
N ALA A 383 25.14 -11.46 -6.12
CA ALA A 383 24.42 -12.71 -6.25
C ALA A 383 25.14 -13.57 -7.29
N VAL A 384 25.79 -14.65 -6.85
CA VAL A 384 26.33 -15.66 -7.77
C VAL A 384 25.14 -16.38 -8.39
N ALA A 385 24.95 -16.23 -9.70
CA ALA A 385 23.90 -16.93 -10.43
C ALA A 385 24.23 -18.43 -10.47
N GLN A 386 23.41 -19.26 -9.82
CA GLN A 386 23.21 -20.63 -10.28
C GLN A 386 22.25 -20.54 -11.46
N LEU A 387 22.75 -20.85 -12.65
CA LEU A 387 21.94 -21.00 -13.86
C LEU A 387 21.30 -22.39 -13.81
N ASP A 388 20.00 -22.47 -13.57
CA ASP A 388 19.24 -23.65 -13.96
C ASP A 388 19.05 -23.61 -15.48
N GLU A 389 19.60 -24.62 -16.15
CA GLU A 389 19.50 -24.84 -17.58
C GLU A 389 18.03 -25.01 -17.98
N ILE A 390 17.50 -24.06 -18.74
CA ILE A 390 16.17 -24.18 -19.35
C ILE A 390 16.31 -25.12 -20.56
N VAL A 391 15.90 -26.37 -20.38
CA VAL A 391 15.66 -27.30 -21.49
C VAL A 391 14.45 -26.78 -22.27
N VAL A 392 14.70 -26.23 -23.46
CA VAL A 392 13.63 -25.86 -24.39
C VAL A 392 13.16 -27.14 -25.08
N ALA A 393 12.08 -27.73 -24.56
CA ALA A 393 11.30 -28.72 -25.31
C ALA A 393 10.60 -27.99 -26.47
N ALA A 394 11.11 -28.20 -27.69
CA ALA A 394 10.44 -27.76 -28.91
C ALA A 394 9.09 -28.49 -29.03
N VAL A 395 7.98 -27.75 -28.97
CA VAL A 395 6.68 -28.23 -29.41
C VAL A 395 6.48 -27.72 -30.83
N GLU A 396 6.50 -28.65 -31.77
CA GLU A 396 6.27 -28.45 -33.19
C GLU A 396 4.75 -28.34 -33.44
N GLU A 397 4.26 -27.16 -33.79
CA GLU A 397 2.90 -26.97 -34.30
C GLU A 397 2.89 -27.03 -35.83
N GLU A 398 2.27 -28.08 -36.37
CA GLU A 398 1.99 -28.25 -37.79
C GLU A 398 1.05 -27.14 -38.31
N ARG A 399 1.49 -26.41 -39.32
CA ARG A 399 0.63 -25.50 -40.11
C ARG A 399 0.15 -26.16 -41.40
N PRO A 400 -1.13 -26.04 -41.79
CA PRO A 400 -1.63 -26.57 -43.04
C PRO A 400 -1.20 -25.72 -44.24
N ARG A 401 -0.86 -26.41 -45.32
CA ARG A 401 -0.45 -25.86 -46.62
C ARG A 401 -1.62 -25.17 -47.33
N MET A 402 -1.44 -23.92 -47.76
CA MET A 402 -2.20 -23.36 -48.90
C MET A 402 -1.27 -22.69 -49.92
N ARG A 403 -1.70 -22.82 -51.18
CA ARG A 403 -0.95 -22.73 -52.43
C ARG A 403 -0.40 -21.32 -52.73
N LYS A 404 0.82 -21.31 -53.28
CA LYS A 404 1.42 -20.19 -54.00
C LYS A 404 0.56 -19.79 -55.21
N LYS A 405 0.35 -18.48 -55.37
CA LYS A 405 0.29 -17.84 -56.69
C LYS A 405 1.36 -16.75 -56.75
N THR A 406 2.20 -16.92 -57.75
CA THR A 406 3.28 -16.05 -58.20
C THR A 406 2.74 -14.78 -58.85
N SER A 407 3.33 -13.63 -58.53
CA SER A 407 3.55 -12.55 -59.51
C SER A 407 4.74 -11.72 -59.08
N SER A 408 5.83 -11.91 -59.82
CA SER A 408 7.01 -11.05 -59.85
C SER A 408 6.63 -9.68 -60.42
N LYS A 409 7.11 -8.61 -59.80
CA LYS A 409 7.41 -7.33 -60.47
C LYS A 409 8.44 -6.55 -59.65
N THR A 410 9.67 -6.65 -60.15
CA THR A 410 10.73 -5.63 -60.29
C THR A 410 10.79 -4.48 -59.27
N ALA A 411 11.92 -4.41 -58.58
CA ALA A 411 12.36 -3.24 -57.80
C ALA A 411 12.57 -2.00 -58.68
N PRO A 412 12.50 -0.81 -58.06
CA PRO A 412 13.50 0.21 -58.31
C PRO A 412 14.24 0.55 -57.01
N ALA A 413 15.56 0.67 -57.13
CA ALA A 413 16.41 1.32 -56.16
C ALA A 413 16.05 2.80 -56.07
N ALA A 414 15.99 3.37 -54.86
CA ALA A 414 16.68 4.61 -54.49
C ALA A 414 16.35 5.07 -53.05
N THR A 415 17.38 5.68 -52.45
CA THR A 415 17.34 6.75 -51.45
C THR A 415 17.28 6.35 -49.97
N THR A 416 18.49 6.28 -49.41
CA THR A 416 18.85 6.64 -48.04
C THR A 416 18.10 7.89 -47.57
N GLY A 417 17.17 7.71 -46.64
CA GLY A 417 16.47 8.78 -45.93
C GLY A 417 15.87 8.21 -44.65
N GLY A 418 16.67 8.15 -43.60
CA GLY A 418 16.23 7.74 -42.27
C GLY A 418 15.16 8.69 -41.74
N THR A 419 13.89 8.35 -41.95
CA THR A 419 12.77 8.98 -41.28
C THR A 419 12.38 8.06 -40.13
N GLN A 420 13.00 8.27 -38.96
CA GLN A 420 12.50 7.69 -37.71
C GLN A 420 11.03 8.14 -37.57
N PRO A 421 10.06 7.22 -37.43
CA PRO A 421 8.69 7.62 -37.17
C PRO A 421 8.67 8.43 -35.87
N LYS A 422 8.28 9.70 -36.00
CA LYS A 422 8.16 10.63 -34.88
C LYS A 422 6.90 10.25 -34.11
N TYR A 423 6.98 9.20 -33.31
CA TYR A 423 5.86 8.74 -32.49
C TYR A 423 5.45 9.88 -31.55
N GLU A 424 4.21 10.32 -31.64
CA GLU A 424 3.64 11.30 -30.71
C GLU A 424 3.22 10.60 -29.42
N ILE A 425 3.27 11.33 -28.29
CA ILE A 425 2.74 10.82 -27.02
C ILE A 425 1.22 10.74 -27.16
N THR A 426 0.67 9.53 -27.13
CA THR A 426 -0.78 9.29 -27.20
C THR A 426 -1.28 8.69 -25.89
N SER A 427 -2.34 9.28 -25.33
CA SER A 427 -2.94 8.84 -24.07
C SER A 427 -4.38 8.38 -24.26
N SER A 428 -4.75 7.28 -23.62
CA SER A 428 -6.11 6.75 -23.57
C SER A 428 -6.54 6.54 -22.11
N SER A 429 -7.66 7.13 -21.70
CA SER A 429 -8.25 6.87 -20.39
C SER A 429 -8.67 5.40 -20.26
N ALA A 430 -8.55 4.85 -19.06
CA ALA A 430 -9.05 3.52 -18.76
C ALA A 430 -10.59 3.48 -18.87
N GLN A 431 -11.14 2.31 -19.15
CA GLN A 431 -12.58 2.14 -19.33
C GLN A 431 -13.36 2.57 -18.07
N GLY A 432 -14.31 3.50 -18.23
CA GLY A 432 -15.12 4.01 -17.12
C GLY A 432 -14.39 5.02 -16.22
N VAL A 433 -13.27 5.60 -16.69
CA VAL A 433 -12.56 6.69 -16.01
C VAL A 433 -12.73 7.98 -16.80
N ASN A 434 -13.34 8.98 -16.15
CA ASN A 434 -13.53 10.31 -16.69
C ASN A 434 -12.57 11.31 -16.03
N THR A 435 -11.75 11.98 -16.82
CA THR A 435 -10.78 12.97 -16.31
C THR A 435 -11.35 14.38 -16.37
N LEU A 436 -11.37 15.06 -15.24
CA LEU A 436 -11.68 16.49 -15.14
C LEU A 436 -10.41 17.25 -14.80
N GLN A 437 -9.97 18.12 -15.71
CA GLN A 437 -8.81 19.00 -15.50
C GLN A 437 -9.26 20.45 -15.46
N GLN A 438 -8.97 21.14 -14.35
CA GLN A 438 -9.23 22.57 -14.16
C GLN A 438 -7.99 23.22 -13.55
N SER A 439 -7.26 24.02 -14.34
CA SER A 439 -5.98 24.60 -13.93
C SER A 439 -5.03 23.51 -13.40
N ASN A 440 -4.62 23.58 -12.13
CA ASN A 440 -3.72 22.63 -11.47
C ASN A 440 -4.44 21.43 -10.82
N ARG A 441 -5.77 21.40 -10.84
CA ARG A 441 -6.57 20.29 -10.30
C ARG A 441 -6.82 19.26 -11.39
N ILE A 442 -6.45 18.03 -11.10
CA ILE A 442 -6.84 16.84 -11.85
C ILE A 442 -7.70 15.98 -10.94
N GLU A 443 -8.86 15.58 -11.44
CA GLU A 443 -9.77 14.66 -10.78
C GLU A 443 -10.15 13.54 -11.75
N TYR A 444 -9.94 12.30 -11.35
CA TYR A 444 -10.39 11.12 -12.09
C TYR A 444 -11.65 10.61 -11.41
N LYS A 445 -12.76 10.60 -12.14
CA LYS A 445 -14.06 10.09 -11.69
C LYS A 445 -14.28 8.71 -12.26
N PHE A 446 -14.75 7.80 -11.42
CA PHE A 446 -15.02 6.43 -11.84
C PHE A 446 -16.53 6.22 -12.02
N ASP A 447 -16.90 5.67 -13.17
CA ASP A 447 -18.31 5.48 -13.53
C ASP A 447 -18.93 4.29 -12.79
N LYS A 448 -18.11 3.29 -12.46
CA LYS A 448 -18.51 2.12 -11.68
C LYS A 448 -18.21 2.34 -10.20
N PRO A 449 -19.09 1.87 -9.29
CA PRO A 449 -18.81 1.89 -7.86
C PRO A 449 -17.71 0.87 -7.49
N TYR A 450 -16.95 1.18 -6.44
CA TYR A 450 -15.85 0.35 -5.95
C TYR A 450 -16.07 -0.10 -4.51
N ASN A 451 -15.60 -1.31 -4.20
CA ASN A 451 -15.40 -1.75 -2.83
C ASN A 451 -14.00 -1.35 -2.38
N ILE A 452 -13.91 -0.53 -1.33
CA ILE A 452 -12.66 -0.06 -0.75
C ILE A 452 -12.39 -0.86 0.52
N PRO A 453 -11.33 -1.68 0.56
CA PRO A 453 -11.01 -2.54 1.70
C PRO A 453 -10.75 -1.79 3.02
N ALA A 454 -10.96 -2.50 4.13
CA ALA A 454 -10.69 -2.03 5.49
C ALA A 454 -9.17 -1.98 5.80
N HIS A 455 -8.79 -1.37 6.93
CA HIS A 455 -7.46 -1.57 7.56
C HIS A 455 -6.24 -1.31 6.66
N ASN A 456 -6.26 -0.22 5.89
CA ASN A 456 -5.16 0.24 5.05
C ASN A 456 -4.76 -0.73 3.92
N GLN A 457 -5.64 -1.67 3.58
CA GLN A 457 -5.47 -2.53 2.41
C GLN A 457 -5.64 -1.70 1.13
N GLU A 458 -4.73 -1.92 0.18
CA GLU A 458 -4.64 -1.14 -1.04
C GLU A 458 -5.53 -1.69 -2.15
N LYS A 459 -6.17 -0.78 -2.87
CA LYS A 459 -6.90 -1.08 -4.10
C LYS A 459 -6.28 -0.29 -5.24
N GLN A 460 -5.82 -0.98 -6.27
CA GLN A 460 -5.31 -0.35 -7.48
C GLN A 460 -6.44 -0.16 -8.49
N ILE A 461 -6.48 1.02 -9.11
CA ILE A 461 -7.43 1.40 -10.14
C ILE A 461 -6.63 1.99 -11.31
N GLU A 462 -6.74 1.41 -12.49
CA GLU A 462 -6.13 1.97 -13.69
C GLU A 462 -6.83 3.26 -14.09
N LEU A 463 -6.05 4.30 -14.39
CA LEU A 463 -6.55 5.62 -14.75
C LEU A 463 -6.42 5.89 -16.24
N GLN A 464 -5.23 5.61 -16.79
CA GLN A 464 -4.85 6.00 -18.14
C GLN A 464 -3.67 5.16 -18.61
N THR A 465 -3.68 4.77 -19.87
CA THR A 465 -2.52 4.22 -20.56
C THR A 465 -1.94 5.29 -21.48
N THR A 466 -0.62 5.44 -21.52
CA THR A 466 0.06 6.37 -22.42
C THR A 466 1.15 5.64 -23.20
N ALA A 467 1.11 5.72 -24.53
CA ALA A 467 2.21 5.29 -25.37
C ALA A 467 3.25 6.42 -25.41
N ILE A 468 4.49 6.09 -25.05
CA ILE A 468 5.59 7.04 -24.91
C ILE A 468 6.71 6.63 -25.87
N PRO A 469 7.11 7.50 -26.80
CA PRO A 469 8.37 7.33 -27.51
C PRO A 469 9.53 7.44 -26.53
N ALA A 470 10.36 6.41 -26.46
CA ALA A 470 11.59 6.44 -25.69
C ALA A 470 12.75 6.05 -26.59
N GLU A 471 13.87 6.76 -26.45
CA GLU A 471 15.14 6.33 -27.03
C GLU A 471 15.81 5.37 -26.06
N PHE A 472 15.98 4.13 -26.49
CA PHE A 472 16.66 3.08 -25.72
C PHE A 472 18.13 3.02 -26.11
N LYS A 473 19.01 3.16 -25.12
CA LYS A 473 20.47 3.10 -25.33
C LYS A 473 21.13 2.21 -24.30
N TYR A 474 22.08 1.40 -24.75
CA TYR A 474 22.93 0.62 -23.87
C TYR A 474 24.08 1.48 -23.35
N TYR A 475 24.38 1.31 -22.07
CA TYR A 475 25.50 1.94 -21.38
C TYR A 475 26.30 0.88 -20.63
N ALA A 476 27.61 1.02 -20.59
CA ALA A 476 28.48 0.22 -19.74
C ALA A 476 29.47 1.12 -19.00
N LEU A 477 29.75 0.80 -17.75
CA LEU A 477 30.72 1.51 -16.92
C LEU A 477 31.65 0.47 -16.27
N PRO A 478 32.67 -0.04 -16.99
CA PRO A 478 33.43 -1.22 -16.57
C PRO A 478 34.12 -1.05 -15.20
N ASP A 479 34.54 0.17 -14.85
CA ASP A 479 35.08 0.50 -13.52
C ASP A 479 34.11 0.28 -12.36
N PHE A 480 32.80 0.28 -12.65
CA PHE A 480 31.74 0.17 -11.66
C PHE A 480 31.01 -1.18 -11.73
N ALA A 481 30.84 -1.74 -12.93
CA ALA A 481 30.21 -3.03 -13.13
C ALA A 481 30.57 -3.62 -14.50
N ASP A 482 30.92 -4.91 -14.50
CA ASP A 482 31.02 -5.76 -15.69
C ASP A 482 29.61 -6.08 -16.24
N ALA A 483 28.93 -5.05 -16.71
CA ALA A 483 27.52 -5.10 -17.07
C ALA A 483 27.14 -4.02 -18.09
N ALA A 484 26.28 -4.39 -19.05
CA ALA A 484 25.54 -3.44 -19.85
C ALA A 484 24.18 -3.12 -19.21
N PHE A 485 23.80 -1.85 -19.26
CA PHE A 485 22.55 -1.31 -18.74
C PHE A 485 21.73 -0.72 -19.87
N LEU A 486 20.46 -1.10 -19.95
CA LEU A 486 19.50 -0.48 -20.86
C LEU A 486 18.89 0.75 -20.20
N ILE A 487 19.08 1.92 -20.81
CA ILE A 487 18.55 3.20 -20.34
C ILE A 487 17.51 3.70 -21.34
N ALA A 488 16.30 4.00 -20.86
CA ALA A 488 15.27 4.71 -21.60
C ALA A 488 15.45 6.22 -21.43
N LYS A 489 15.49 6.96 -22.53
CA LYS A 489 15.49 8.41 -22.57
C LYS A 489 14.15 8.89 -23.12
N ILE A 490 13.43 9.64 -22.31
CA ILE A 490 12.08 10.10 -22.63
C ILE A 490 12.12 11.63 -22.77
N PRO A 491 12.30 12.15 -23.99
CA PRO A 491 12.20 13.59 -24.25
C PRO A 491 10.74 14.04 -24.15
N GLY A 492 10.50 15.29 -23.76
CA GLY A 492 9.13 15.86 -23.73
C GLY A 492 8.22 15.25 -22.66
N TRP A 493 8.81 14.61 -21.64
CA TRP A 493 8.10 13.90 -20.58
C TRP A 493 7.17 14.83 -19.77
N GLU A 494 7.44 16.14 -19.76
CA GLU A 494 6.64 17.16 -19.08
C GLU A 494 5.19 17.22 -19.60
N LYS A 495 4.94 16.84 -20.85
CA LYS A 495 3.60 16.78 -21.45
C LYS A 495 2.71 15.73 -20.78
N ILE A 496 3.31 14.71 -20.19
CA ILE A 496 2.61 13.59 -19.53
C ILE A 496 2.05 14.01 -18.16
N LYS A 497 2.54 15.12 -17.58
CA LYS A 497 2.13 15.63 -16.25
C LYS A 497 2.14 14.56 -15.16
N LEU A 498 3.23 13.77 -15.13
CA LEU A 498 3.42 12.69 -14.14
C LEU A 498 3.29 13.22 -12.71
N LEU A 499 2.59 12.46 -11.88
CA LEU A 499 2.64 12.60 -10.43
C LEU A 499 3.79 11.76 -9.88
N GLU A 500 4.32 12.16 -8.72
CA GLU A 500 5.33 11.38 -8.02
C GLU A 500 4.76 10.01 -7.58
N GLY A 501 5.50 8.93 -7.83
CA GLY A 501 5.05 7.58 -7.49
C GLY A 501 5.99 6.47 -7.96
N GLU A 502 5.76 5.26 -7.46
CA GLU A 502 6.50 4.05 -7.85
C GLU A 502 6.08 3.57 -9.24
N ALA A 503 7.05 3.10 -10.02
CA ALA A 503 6.85 2.50 -11.32
C ALA A 503 7.46 1.11 -11.36
N ALA A 504 6.64 0.07 -11.57
CA ALA A 504 7.13 -1.26 -11.89
C ALA A 504 7.59 -1.29 -13.36
N ILE A 505 8.68 -2.00 -13.65
CA ILE A 505 9.29 -2.07 -14.97
C ILE A 505 9.15 -3.49 -15.51
N PHE A 506 8.58 -3.59 -16.70
CA PHE A 506 8.46 -4.82 -17.47
C PHE A 506 9.14 -4.65 -18.82
N PHE A 507 10.10 -5.52 -19.12
CA PHE A 507 10.81 -5.57 -20.40
C PHE A 507 10.57 -6.93 -21.04
N GLU A 508 10.12 -6.95 -22.30
CA GLU A 508 9.77 -8.19 -23.02
C GLU A 508 8.83 -9.09 -22.20
N ASN A 509 7.80 -8.49 -21.60
CA ASN A 509 6.81 -9.14 -20.73
C ASN A 509 7.37 -9.75 -19.44
N THR A 510 8.61 -9.46 -19.07
CA THR A 510 9.28 -9.93 -17.86
C THR A 510 9.43 -8.78 -16.86
N TRP A 511 9.09 -9.02 -15.59
CA TRP A 511 9.35 -8.03 -14.54
C TRP A 511 10.86 -7.92 -14.28
N VAL A 512 11.42 -6.72 -14.45
CA VAL A 512 12.87 -6.47 -14.32
C VAL A 512 13.23 -5.57 -13.14
N GLY A 513 12.24 -4.93 -12.51
CA GLY A 513 12.46 -4.13 -11.30
C GLY A 513 11.37 -3.09 -11.04
N SER A 514 11.67 -2.15 -10.14
CA SER A 514 10.88 -0.94 -9.94
C SER A 514 11.77 0.29 -9.82
N THR A 515 11.20 1.46 -10.10
CA THR A 515 11.85 2.77 -9.99
C THR A 515 10.89 3.79 -9.40
N TRP A 516 11.41 4.93 -8.95
CA TRP A 516 10.58 6.01 -8.42
C TRP A 516 10.58 7.19 -9.38
N LEU A 517 9.40 7.54 -9.90
CA LEU A 517 9.24 8.67 -10.81
C LEU A 517 9.21 9.96 -9.99
N THR A 518 10.26 10.77 -10.12
CA THR A 518 10.39 12.10 -9.48
C THR A 518 10.38 13.21 -10.53
N PRO A 519 9.20 13.76 -10.89
CA PRO A 519 9.04 14.77 -11.94
C PRO A 519 9.58 16.17 -11.54
N LYS A 520 10.52 16.27 -10.59
CA LYS A 520 11.10 17.54 -10.12
C LYS A 520 12.49 17.83 -10.71
N LYS A 521 12.94 17.06 -11.70
CA LYS A 521 14.26 17.26 -12.32
C LYS A 521 14.17 18.29 -13.45
N THR A 522 15.07 19.27 -13.41
CA THR A 522 15.17 20.41 -14.33
C THR A 522 15.75 20.05 -15.71
N THR A 523 15.58 18.80 -16.16
CA THR A 523 16.15 18.29 -17.41
C THR A 523 15.05 18.05 -18.44
N ASP A 524 15.34 18.42 -19.69
CA ASP A 524 14.46 18.24 -20.86
C ASP A 524 14.14 16.76 -21.18
N THR A 525 14.98 15.84 -20.70
CA THR A 525 14.89 14.41 -20.96
C THR A 525 14.89 13.64 -19.65
N LEU A 526 13.86 12.82 -19.43
CA LEU A 526 13.81 11.90 -18.31
C LEU A 526 14.60 10.64 -18.66
N LYS A 527 15.62 10.30 -17.85
CA LYS A 527 16.40 9.07 -18.01
C LYS A 527 15.95 8.03 -16.97
N LEU A 528 15.57 6.85 -17.43
CA LEU A 528 15.16 5.72 -16.58
C LEU A 528 16.07 4.53 -16.85
N SER A 529 16.68 4.00 -15.79
CA SER A 529 17.38 2.71 -15.87
C SER A 529 16.33 1.59 -15.90
N ILE A 530 16.37 0.77 -16.94
CA ILE A 530 15.33 -0.24 -17.21
C ILE A 530 15.77 -1.61 -16.72
N ALA A 531 16.89 -2.11 -17.24
CA ALA A 531 17.36 -3.47 -16.97
C ALA A 531 18.87 -3.58 -17.15
N ARG A 532 19.48 -4.56 -16.47
CA ARG A 532 20.78 -5.12 -16.86
C ARG A 532 20.56 -6.14 -17.96
N ASP A 533 21.42 -6.14 -18.97
CA ASP A 533 21.31 -7.04 -20.10
C ASP A 533 22.51 -8.01 -20.14
N PRO A 534 22.36 -9.23 -19.61
CA PRO A 534 23.46 -10.20 -19.58
C PRO A 534 23.86 -10.70 -20.97
N SER A 535 23.06 -10.42 -22.01
CA SER A 535 23.42 -10.74 -23.40
C SER A 535 24.44 -9.77 -23.99
N ILE A 536 24.90 -8.78 -23.24
CA ILE A 536 26.00 -7.89 -23.63
C ILE A 536 27.08 -8.02 -22.55
N VAL A 537 28.15 -8.72 -22.89
CA VAL A 537 29.24 -9.03 -21.95
C VAL A 537 30.26 -7.91 -22.01
N ILE A 538 30.59 -7.32 -20.86
CA ILE A 538 31.58 -6.26 -20.68
C ILE A 538 32.61 -6.75 -19.68
N LYS A 539 33.89 -6.53 -19.96
CA LYS A 539 35.00 -6.87 -19.07
C LYS A 539 36.11 -5.85 -19.20
N LYS A 540 36.67 -5.37 -18.09
CA LYS A 540 37.90 -4.53 -18.08
C LYS A 540 39.01 -5.26 -17.32
N GLU A 541 40.17 -5.39 -17.93
CA GLU A 541 41.34 -6.07 -17.37
C GLU A 541 42.56 -5.16 -17.39
N LEU A 542 43.31 -5.12 -16.28
CA LEU A 542 44.62 -4.48 -16.24
C LEU A 542 45.65 -5.44 -16.86
N ILE A 543 46.10 -5.12 -18.06
CA ILE A 543 47.05 -5.94 -18.82
C ILE A 543 48.47 -5.71 -18.30
N LYS A 544 48.83 -4.46 -18.02
CA LYS A 544 50.18 -4.10 -17.57
C LYS A 544 50.16 -2.89 -16.64
N HIS A 545 51.01 -2.93 -15.63
CA HIS A 545 51.29 -1.80 -14.74
C HIS A 545 52.80 -1.68 -14.56
N GLU A 546 53.36 -0.57 -15.03
CA GLU A 546 54.81 -0.33 -15.03
C GLU A 546 55.16 0.89 -14.19
N ILE A 547 56.22 0.79 -13.39
CA ILE A 547 56.73 1.88 -12.57
C ILE A 547 58.16 2.19 -12.99
N LYS A 548 58.41 3.41 -13.47
CA LYS A 548 59.76 3.89 -13.77
C LYS A 548 60.20 4.89 -12.71
N ARG A 549 61.43 4.71 -12.22
CA ARG A 549 62.10 5.64 -11.28
C ARG A 549 63.38 6.11 -11.94
N ASN A 550 63.58 7.42 -12.04
CA ASN A 550 64.85 7.95 -12.54
C ASN A 550 65.94 7.77 -11.47
N LEU A 551 67.08 7.18 -11.85
CA LEU A 551 68.21 6.85 -10.97
C LEU A 551 68.91 8.07 -10.32
N LEU A 552 68.61 9.29 -10.79
CA LEU A 552 69.20 10.56 -10.33
C LEU A 552 68.17 11.67 -10.04
N GLY A 553 66.86 11.40 -10.11
CA GLY A 553 65.80 12.42 -9.95
C GLY A 553 64.66 11.98 -9.03
N LYS A 554 63.95 12.94 -8.42
CA LYS A 554 62.82 12.69 -7.50
C LYS A 554 61.52 12.23 -8.19
N ASN A 555 61.47 12.26 -9.52
CA ASN A 555 60.23 12.02 -10.27
C ASN A 555 60.01 10.53 -10.54
N LYS A 556 58.77 10.08 -10.36
CA LYS A 556 58.33 8.70 -10.55
C LYS A 556 57.21 8.69 -11.59
N SER A 557 57.27 7.84 -12.61
CA SER A 557 56.13 7.62 -13.51
C SER A 557 55.50 6.25 -13.29
N GLU A 558 54.17 6.20 -13.38
CA GLU A 558 53.37 4.98 -13.28
C GLU A 558 52.48 4.89 -14.54
N THR A 559 52.66 3.84 -15.34
CA THR A 559 51.90 3.58 -16.56
C THR A 559 50.93 2.43 -16.33
N TYR A 560 49.68 2.61 -16.74
CA TYR A 560 48.60 1.63 -16.65
C TYR A 560 48.08 1.30 -18.04
N ASP A 561 48.03 0.03 -18.39
CA ASP A 561 47.48 -0.48 -19.64
C ASP A 561 46.28 -1.37 -19.35
N TYR A 562 45.10 -0.95 -19.79
CA TYR A 562 43.84 -1.66 -19.66
C TYR A 562 43.33 -2.15 -21.01
N GLU A 563 42.70 -3.32 -21.01
CA GLU A 563 41.89 -3.83 -22.11
C GLU A 563 40.43 -3.92 -21.66
N ILE A 564 39.53 -3.34 -22.45
CA ILE A 564 38.09 -3.41 -22.26
C ILE A 564 37.52 -4.24 -23.41
N THR A 565 36.94 -5.39 -23.10
CA THR A 565 36.25 -6.24 -24.07
C THR A 565 34.75 -6.04 -23.96
N VAL A 566 34.08 -5.84 -25.10
CA VAL A 566 32.62 -5.83 -25.22
C VAL A 566 32.16 -6.85 -26.25
N LYS A 567 31.16 -7.66 -25.91
CA LYS A 567 30.60 -8.69 -26.80
C LYS A 567 29.07 -8.67 -26.80
N ASN A 568 28.48 -8.67 -27.99
CA ASN A 568 27.03 -8.79 -28.18
C ASN A 568 26.65 -10.25 -28.45
N THR A 569 25.94 -10.91 -27.54
CA THR A 569 25.44 -12.29 -27.74
C THR A 569 24.00 -12.35 -28.25
N LYS A 570 23.36 -11.19 -28.49
CA LYS A 570 21.99 -11.11 -29.02
C LYS A 570 21.94 -11.51 -30.49
N ALA A 571 20.73 -11.86 -30.93
CA ALA A 571 20.45 -12.24 -32.32
C ALA A 571 20.42 -11.06 -33.31
N TYR A 572 20.60 -9.83 -32.85
CA TYR A 572 20.50 -8.59 -33.63
C TYR A 572 21.61 -7.59 -33.24
N PRO A 573 21.95 -6.62 -34.11
CA PRO A 573 22.97 -5.62 -33.83
C PRO A 573 22.56 -4.67 -32.71
N ILE A 574 23.55 -4.14 -31.98
CA ILE A 574 23.37 -3.14 -30.91
C ILE A 574 24.33 -1.97 -31.07
N GLU A 575 24.00 -0.86 -30.41
CA GLU A 575 24.91 0.26 -30.17
C GLU A 575 25.01 0.49 -28.66
N ILE A 576 26.23 0.58 -28.14
CA ILE A 576 26.52 0.74 -26.71
C ILE A 576 27.50 1.88 -26.48
N THR A 577 27.21 2.71 -25.48
CA THR A 577 28.14 3.72 -24.98
C THR A 577 28.90 3.16 -23.78
N ILE A 578 30.21 3.03 -23.90
CA ILE A 578 31.08 2.65 -22.79
C ILE A 578 31.64 3.93 -22.18
N GLU A 579 31.46 4.11 -20.86
CA GLU A 579 31.96 5.24 -20.10
C GLU A 579 33.04 4.76 -19.12
N ASP A 580 34.18 5.45 -19.11
CA ASP A 580 35.29 5.17 -18.21
C ASP A 580 35.95 6.48 -17.78
N GLN A 581 36.94 6.43 -16.91
CA GLN A 581 37.64 7.61 -16.44
C GLN A 581 39.14 7.35 -16.23
N ILE A 582 39.92 8.41 -16.39
CA ILE A 582 41.32 8.46 -15.97
C ILE A 582 41.49 9.50 -14.85
N PRO A 583 42.56 9.41 -14.04
CA PRO A 583 42.86 10.42 -13.05
C PRO A 583 43.03 11.81 -13.69
N VAL A 584 42.58 12.85 -13.00
CA VAL A 584 42.90 14.25 -13.33
C VAL A 584 43.83 14.83 -12.28
N SER A 585 44.88 15.50 -12.71
CA SER A 585 45.80 16.17 -11.78
C SER A 585 45.23 17.50 -11.32
N ASN A 586 45.27 17.75 -10.01
CA ASN A 586 44.99 19.04 -9.40
C ASN A 586 46.24 19.70 -8.78
N ILE A 587 47.44 19.16 -9.06
CA ILE A 587 48.72 19.62 -8.53
C ILE A 587 49.60 20.03 -9.71
N LYS A 588 50.27 21.19 -9.58
CA LYS A 588 51.05 21.83 -10.65
C LYS A 588 52.18 20.95 -11.23
N ASP A 589 52.70 20.03 -10.42
CA ASP A 589 53.87 19.19 -10.75
C ASP A 589 53.49 17.70 -10.99
N LYS A 590 52.20 17.39 -11.14
CA LYS A 590 51.75 16.06 -11.57
C LYS A 590 50.98 16.18 -12.87
N SER A 591 51.31 15.35 -13.84
CA SER A 591 50.65 15.30 -15.15
C SER A 591 50.05 13.91 -15.36
N VAL A 592 48.99 13.85 -16.18
CA VAL A 592 48.44 12.59 -16.67
C VAL A 592 48.45 12.65 -18.19
N GLU A 593 49.21 11.76 -18.80
CA GLU A 593 49.32 11.64 -20.26
C GLU A 593 48.58 10.39 -20.72
N ILE A 594 47.73 10.54 -21.74
CA ILE A 594 47.07 9.39 -22.39
C ILE A 594 47.99 8.88 -23.49
N ASN A 595 48.43 7.63 -23.37
CA ASN A 595 49.27 6.99 -24.37
C ASN A 595 48.41 6.34 -25.48
N GLU A 596 47.28 5.75 -25.12
CA GLU A 596 46.33 5.11 -26.05
C GLU A 596 44.91 5.19 -25.47
N LYS A 597 43.90 5.38 -26.32
CA LYS A 597 42.48 5.45 -25.91
C LYS A 597 41.52 4.83 -26.91
N SER A 598 41.99 4.13 -27.94
CA SER A 598 41.16 3.48 -28.96
C SER A 598 40.04 4.39 -29.50
N GLY A 599 40.40 5.64 -29.81
CA GLY A 599 39.46 6.64 -30.35
C GLY A 599 38.47 7.25 -29.36
N ALA A 600 38.58 7.01 -28.04
CA ALA A 600 37.66 7.56 -27.04
C ALA A 600 37.49 9.08 -27.16
N LYS A 601 36.27 9.57 -26.99
CA LYS A 601 36.05 11.00 -26.72
C LYS A 601 36.45 11.29 -25.28
N HIS A 602 37.33 12.26 -25.07
CA HIS A 602 37.86 12.63 -23.76
C HIS A 602 37.32 14.00 -23.31
N ILE A 603 36.86 14.10 -22.06
CA ILE A 603 36.56 15.37 -21.39
C ILE A 603 37.69 15.63 -20.39
N GLU A 604 38.73 16.32 -20.84
CA GLU A 604 40.00 16.51 -20.11
C GLU A 604 39.83 17.01 -18.68
N GLU A 605 38.99 18.04 -18.48
CA GLU A 605 38.75 18.64 -17.16
C GLU A 605 38.19 17.65 -16.11
N LYS A 606 37.53 16.59 -16.58
CA LYS A 606 36.88 15.58 -15.73
C LYS A 606 37.55 14.20 -15.81
N GLY A 607 38.46 14.00 -16.76
CA GLY A 607 39.08 12.71 -17.04
C GLY A 607 38.13 11.68 -17.65
N PHE A 608 36.95 12.08 -18.14
CA PHE A 608 35.94 11.13 -18.62
C PHE A 608 36.20 10.69 -20.05
N LEU A 609 36.08 9.39 -20.32
CA LEU A 609 36.26 8.76 -21.61
C LEU A 609 34.95 8.11 -22.07
N TYR A 610 34.64 8.26 -23.36
CA TYR A 610 33.44 7.70 -23.98
C TYR A 610 33.78 6.99 -25.29
N TRP A 611 33.35 5.74 -25.44
CA TRP A 611 33.34 5.00 -26.70
C TRP A 611 31.89 4.74 -27.11
N ASN A 612 31.57 4.92 -28.39
CA ASN A 612 30.31 4.47 -28.96
C ASN A 612 30.63 3.31 -29.90
N VAL A 613 30.21 2.12 -29.50
CA VAL A 613 30.56 0.85 -30.14
C VAL A 613 29.31 0.27 -30.79
N LYS A 614 29.42 -0.12 -32.07
CA LYS A 614 28.35 -0.78 -32.82
C LYS A 614 28.75 -2.22 -33.07
N LEU A 615 27.95 -3.15 -32.56
CA LEU A 615 28.24 -4.58 -32.63
C LEU A 615 27.11 -5.30 -33.34
N GLY A 616 27.45 -6.05 -34.38
CA GLY A 616 26.61 -7.06 -35.01
C GLY A 616 26.26 -8.23 -34.07
N LYS A 617 25.47 -9.16 -34.59
CA LYS A 617 25.11 -10.40 -33.89
C LYS A 617 26.37 -11.22 -33.58
N GLY A 618 26.62 -11.53 -32.31
CA GLY A 618 27.76 -12.36 -31.90
C GLY A 618 29.11 -11.63 -31.90
N GLU A 619 29.16 -10.37 -32.33
CA GLU A 619 30.40 -9.61 -32.51
C GLU A 619 31.02 -9.21 -31.17
N SER A 620 32.36 -9.11 -31.17
CA SER A 620 33.15 -8.67 -30.02
C SER A 620 34.14 -7.61 -30.48
N GLU A 621 34.36 -6.60 -29.65
CA GLU A 621 35.33 -5.54 -29.87
C GLU A 621 36.22 -5.39 -28.63
N GLN A 622 37.50 -5.09 -28.86
CA GLN A 622 38.49 -4.83 -27.82
C GLN A 622 38.94 -3.38 -27.90
N LEU A 623 38.93 -2.69 -26.76
CA LEU A 623 39.36 -1.31 -26.62
C LEU A 623 40.55 -1.27 -25.66
N THR A 624 41.65 -0.66 -26.08
CA THR A 624 42.82 -0.41 -25.25
C THR A 624 42.77 1.01 -24.67
N LEU A 625 43.07 1.11 -23.37
CA LEU A 625 43.27 2.38 -22.66
C LEU A 625 44.62 2.33 -21.96
N SER A 626 45.55 3.20 -22.35
CA SER A 626 46.85 3.35 -21.70
C SER A 626 47.07 4.79 -21.27
N TYR A 627 47.50 5.01 -20.04
CA TYR A 627 47.86 6.33 -19.54
C TYR A 627 49.02 6.27 -18.55
N THR A 628 49.77 7.36 -18.48
CA THR A 628 50.94 7.54 -17.61
C THR A 628 50.68 8.68 -16.62
N ILE A 629 50.94 8.43 -15.34
CA ILE A 629 50.91 9.44 -14.28
C ILE A 629 52.34 9.82 -13.94
N GLU A 630 52.71 11.08 -14.11
CA GLU A 630 53.99 11.62 -13.63
C GLU A 630 53.82 12.16 -12.19
N LYS A 631 54.67 11.71 -11.28
CA LYS A 631 54.64 12.03 -9.84
C LYS A 631 55.88 12.73 -9.35
#